data_AF-A0AA41H7X8-F1
#
_entry.id   AF-A0AA41H7X8-F1
#
_cell.length_a   1.000
_cell.length_b   1.000
_cell.length_c   1.000
_cell.angle_alpha   90.00
_cell.angle_beta   90.00
_cell.angle_gamma   90.00
#
_symmetry.space_group_name_H-M   'P 1'
#
loop_
_entity.id
_entity.type
_entity.pdbx_description
1 polymer ?
#
loop_
_entity_poly.entity_id
_entity_poly.type
_entity_poly.pdbx_seq_one_letter_code
_entity_poly.pdbx_strand_id
1 'polypeptide(L)'
;MFDFFALSRFRGLAFGNRPPIGAYVSDDGLAFGVLTRCDRSGFFGVECMRRRTDNVWALTKSDIRLMHHAEAMEMLKRELAPNQSPLPVPSGEPVRPNLAKLGRSGACEAFRLLSSRSHHPAAWALNQLYLAFPRPDNNWASDCQTSNFHTRLWEAYLLACFREQGCMVKQDVVSPDFWIERKNGMGAWIEAVTANDIPYEHVSHGPHGLPKEPPDAVERQTGPAAVRFAKTIRSKLQKNYTDMDHVRGKPFAIGIADFHAHGSMMWTRAKRC
;
A
#
# COMPACT_ATOMS: atom_id res chain seq x y z
N MET A 1 1.86 5.69 -13.80
CA MET A 1 1.26 6.77 -12.98
C MET A 1 -0.19 6.44 -12.62
N PHE A 2 -1.03 6.07 -13.60
CA PHE A 2 -2.40 5.60 -13.38
C PHE A 2 -2.52 4.55 -12.28
N ASP A 3 -1.65 3.53 -12.26
CA ASP A 3 -1.77 2.42 -11.31
C ASP A 3 -1.75 2.90 -9.86
N PHE A 4 -0.83 3.80 -9.50
CA PHE A 4 -0.75 4.37 -8.14
C PHE A 4 -2.00 5.16 -7.74
N PHE A 5 -2.67 5.83 -8.68
CA PHE A 5 -3.92 6.53 -8.40
C PHE A 5 -5.09 5.56 -8.26
N ALA A 6 -5.12 4.54 -9.13
CA ALA A 6 -6.10 3.48 -9.03
C ALA A 6 -5.93 2.68 -7.73
N LEU A 7 -4.71 2.58 -7.16
CA LEU A 7 -4.50 2.04 -5.82
C LEU A 7 -5.23 2.84 -4.74
N SER A 8 -5.57 4.12 -4.92
CA SER A 8 -6.41 4.85 -3.94
C SER A 8 -7.90 4.51 -4.03
N ARG A 9 -8.32 3.74 -5.04
CA ARG A 9 -9.69 3.22 -5.13
C ARG A 9 -9.89 2.08 -4.13
N PHE A 10 -11.15 1.91 -3.74
CA PHE A 10 -11.55 0.90 -2.76
C PHE A 10 -11.14 -0.54 -3.13
N ARG A 11 -11.18 -0.89 -4.42
CA ARG A 11 -10.74 -2.19 -4.97
C ARG A 11 -9.55 -2.06 -5.93
N GLY A 12 -8.73 -1.03 -5.77
CA GLY A 12 -7.52 -0.84 -6.56
C GLY A 12 -7.73 -0.86 -8.07
N LEU A 13 -7.00 -1.76 -8.74
CA LEU A 13 -7.03 -1.94 -10.20
C LEU A 13 -8.23 -2.74 -10.72
N ALA A 14 -9.10 -3.27 -9.86
CA ALA A 14 -10.20 -4.12 -10.30
C ALA A 14 -11.45 -3.34 -10.74
N PHE A 15 -11.44 -2.89 -11.99
CA PHE A 15 -12.60 -2.28 -12.63
C PHE A 15 -13.75 -3.26 -12.98
N GLY A 16 -13.53 -4.57 -12.87
CA GLY A 16 -14.57 -5.56 -13.18
C GLY A 16 -14.92 -5.58 -14.66
N ASN A 17 -16.21 -5.67 -15.00
CA ASN A 17 -16.71 -5.68 -16.39
C ASN A 17 -16.77 -4.29 -17.04
N ARG A 18 -15.92 -3.37 -16.57
CA ARG A 18 -15.86 -1.96 -16.96
C ARG A 18 -14.40 -1.52 -17.10
N PRO A 19 -13.58 -2.19 -17.91
CA PRO A 19 -12.17 -1.86 -18.02
C PRO A 19 -11.94 -0.37 -18.33
N PRO A 20 -10.85 0.20 -17.81
CA PRO A 20 -10.48 1.56 -18.15
C PRO A 20 -10.11 1.62 -19.65
N ILE A 21 -10.65 2.62 -20.34
CA ILE A 21 -10.33 2.93 -21.73
C ILE A 21 -9.61 4.26 -21.88
N GLY A 22 -9.44 5.00 -20.78
CA GLY A 22 -8.68 6.24 -20.72
C GLY A 22 -8.43 6.67 -19.28
N ALA A 23 -7.31 7.34 -19.05
CA ALA A 23 -6.97 7.94 -17.76
C ALA A 23 -6.43 9.36 -18.00
N TYR A 24 -6.86 10.28 -17.15
CA TYR A 24 -6.62 11.70 -17.31
C TYR A 24 -6.20 12.30 -15.97
N VAL A 25 -5.36 13.32 -16.02
CA VAL A 25 -4.89 14.07 -14.85
C VAL A 25 -5.03 15.55 -15.19
N SER A 26 -5.43 16.38 -14.25
CA SER A 26 -5.46 17.84 -14.42
C SER A 26 -4.03 18.40 -14.53
N ASP A 27 -3.88 19.57 -15.17
CA ASP A 27 -2.57 20.19 -15.39
C ASP A 27 -1.82 20.51 -14.07
N ASP A 28 -2.58 20.79 -13.00
CA ASP A 28 -2.06 21.03 -11.66
C ASP A 28 -1.75 19.74 -10.86
N GLY A 29 -2.07 18.56 -11.41
CA GLY A 29 -1.90 17.27 -10.75
C GLY A 29 -2.81 17.02 -9.54
N LEU A 30 -3.80 17.88 -9.30
CA LEU A 30 -4.70 17.82 -8.14
C LEU A 30 -5.96 17.00 -8.40
N ALA A 31 -6.28 16.65 -9.64
CA ALA A 31 -7.39 15.79 -9.99
C ALA A 31 -6.93 14.70 -10.96
N PHE A 32 -7.53 13.53 -10.84
CA PHE A 32 -7.42 12.47 -11.83
C PHE A 32 -8.78 11.88 -12.14
N GLY A 33 -8.95 11.41 -13.36
CA GLY A 33 -10.17 10.82 -13.85
C GLY A 33 -9.91 9.58 -14.67
N VAL A 34 -10.80 8.60 -14.58
CA VAL A 34 -10.75 7.36 -15.34
C VAL A 34 -12.00 7.26 -16.19
N LEU A 35 -11.84 7.07 -17.48
CA LEU A 35 -12.90 6.69 -18.40
C LEU A 35 -12.93 5.16 -18.48
N THR A 36 -14.11 4.58 -18.32
CA THR A 36 -14.36 3.15 -18.42
C THR A 36 -15.42 2.88 -19.47
N ARG A 37 -15.43 1.66 -20.02
CA ARG A 37 -16.51 1.19 -20.90
C ARG A 37 -16.98 -0.18 -20.44
N CYS A 38 -18.28 -0.36 -20.30
CA CYS A 38 -18.83 -1.65 -19.89
C CYS A 38 -18.81 -2.65 -21.03
N ASP A 39 -18.19 -3.81 -20.81
CA ASP A 39 -18.10 -4.88 -21.81
C ASP A 39 -19.48 -5.49 -22.15
N ARG A 40 -20.45 -5.37 -21.22
CA ARG A 40 -21.79 -5.96 -21.38
C ARG A 40 -22.80 -5.01 -22.00
N SER A 41 -22.85 -3.75 -21.54
CA SER A 41 -23.84 -2.77 -22.00
C SER A 41 -23.30 -1.78 -23.01
N GLY A 42 -21.98 -1.68 -23.17
CA GLY A 42 -21.33 -0.64 -23.96
C GLY A 42 -21.32 0.74 -23.31
N PHE A 43 -22.04 0.96 -22.20
CA PHE A 43 -22.10 2.25 -21.50
C PHE A 43 -20.72 2.69 -21.03
N PHE A 44 -20.48 3.99 -21.16
CA PHE A 44 -19.34 4.67 -20.60
C PHE A 44 -19.55 4.92 -19.10
N GLY A 45 -18.44 5.00 -18.38
CA GLY A 45 -18.42 5.40 -17.00
C GLY A 45 -17.22 6.27 -16.70
N VAL A 46 -17.34 7.12 -15.70
CA VAL A 46 -16.27 7.98 -15.21
C VAL A 46 -16.13 7.81 -13.70
N GLU A 47 -14.90 7.83 -13.24
CA GLU A 47 -14.56 8.02 -11.83
C GLU A 47 -13.53 9.13 -11.74
N CYS A 48 -13.85 10.20 -11.01
CA CYS A 48 -12.95 11.33 -10.78
C CYS A 48 -12.62 11.44 -9.30
N MET A 49 -11.35 11.71 -9.00
CA MET A 49 -10.88 11.98 -7.65
C MET A 49 -10.09 13.28 -7.63
N ARG A 50 -10.13 13.97 -6.49
CA ARG A 50 -9.38 15.19 -6.24
C ARG A 50 -8.57 15.05 -4.96
N ARG A 51 -7.39 15.67 -4.94
CA ARG A 51 -6.55 15.76 -3.73
C ARG A 51 -7.29 16.55 -2.66
N ARG A 52 -7.22 16.06 -1.44
CA ARG A 52 -7.53 16.83 -0.24
C ARG A 52 -6.36 17.76 0.12
N THR A 53 -6.59 18.66 1.08
CA THR A 53 -5.54 19.52 1.66
C THR A 53 -4.42 18.73 2.35
N ASP A 54 -4.66 17.47 2.71
CA ASP A 54 -3.67 16.52 3.23
C ASP A 54 -3.14 15.54 2.16
N ASN A 55 -3.42 15.81 0.88
CA ASN A 55 -3.05 15.04 -0.30
C ASN A 55 -3.72 13.68 -0.46
N VAL A 56 -4.64 13.25 0.42
CA VAL A 56 -5.39 12.02 0.18
C VAL A 56 -6.31 12.21 -1.03
N TRP A 57 -6.39 11.20 -1.91
CA TRP A 57 -7.35 11.21 -3.02
C TRP A 57 -8.75 10.94 -2.51
N ALA A 58 -9.70 11.83 -2.81
CA ALA A 58 -11.12 11.64 -2.49
C ALA A 58 -11.96 11.60 -3.78
N LEU A 59 -12.90 10.65 -3.84
CA LEU A 59 -13.84 10.51 -4.96
C LEU A 59 -14.76 11.73 -5.02
N THR A 60 -14.75 12.45 -6.14
CA THR A 60 -15.65 13.60 -6.37
C THR A 60 -16.83 13.24 -7.25
N LYS A 61 -16.61 12.34 -8.21
CA LYS A 61 -17.62 11.94 -9.19
C LYS A 61 -17.49 10.47 -9.54
N SER A 62 -18.63 9.79 -9.62
CA SER A 62 -18.74 8.46 -10.20
C SER A 62 -20.05 8.38 -10.99
N ASP A 63 -19.97 7.98 -12.24
CA ASP A 63 -21.13 7.58 -13.05
C ASP A 63 -20.74 6.39 -13.92
N ILE A 64 -21.69 5.50 -14.18
CA ILE A 64 -21.46 4.26 -14.92
C ILE A 64 -22.52 4.04 -16.03
N ARG A 65 -23.42 5.00 -16.25
CA ARG A 65 -24.59 4.86 -17.13
C ARG A 65 -24.58 5.86 -18.29
N LEU A 66 -23.41 6.37 -18.66
CA LEU A 66 -23.27 7.38 -19.70
C LEU A 66 -23.37 6.68 -21.07
N MET A 67 -24.34 7.08 -21.88
CA MET A 67 -24.61 6.39 -23.15
C MET A 67 -23.60 6.77 -24.23
N HIS A 68 -23.06 8.00 -24.15
CA HIS A 68 -22.19 8.54 -25.18
C HIS A 68 -20.81 8.89 -24.63
N HIS A 69 -19.77 8.60 -25.43
CA HIS A 69 -18.39 8.96 -25.09
C HIS A 69 -18.23 10.46 -24.84
N ALA A 70 -18.92 11.30 -25.63
CA ALA A 70 -18.87 12.75 -25.50
C ALA A 70 -19.35 13.23 -24.13
N GLU A 71 -20.44 12.66 -23.60
CA GLU A 71 -20.98 12.97 -22.27
C GLU A 71 -19.98 12.62 -21.15
N ALA A 72 -19.34 11.45 -21.26
CA ALA A 72 -18.30 11.03 -20.34
C ALA A 72 -17.07 11.95 -20.38
N MET A 73 -16.64 12.35 -21.58
CA MET A 73 -15.53 13.28 -21.74
C MET A 73 -15.86 14.68 -21.23
N GLU A 74 -17.08 15.17 -21.42
CA GLU A 74 -17.52 16.46 -20.89
C GLU A 74 -17.51 16.44 -19.36
N MET A 75 -17.99 15.37 -18.75
CA MET A 75 -17.95 15.18 -17.30
C MET A 75 -16.50 15.17 -16.80
N LEU A 76 -15.62 14.39 -17.43
CA LEU A 76 -14.18 14.37 -17.08
C LEU A 76 -13.56 15.77 -17.17
N LYS A 77 -13.79 16.50 -18.28
CA LYS A 77 -13.26 17.86 -18.47
C LYS A 77 -13.71 18.82 -17.37
N ARG A 78 -14.97 18.73 -16.94
CA ARG A 78 -15.50 19.58 -15.87
C ARG A 78 -14.85 19.27 -14.51
N GLU A 79 -14.72 17.99 -14.16
CA GLU A 79 -14.16 17.57 -12.88
C GLU A 79 -12.64 17.81 -12.80
N LEU A 80 -11.93 17.73 -13.94
CA LEU A 80 -10.48 17.94 -14.05
C LEU A 80 -10.11 19.39 -14.46
N ALA A 81 -11.05 20.33 -14.40
CA ALA A 81 -10.77 21.71 -14.74
C ALA A 81 -9.63 22.27 -13.85
N PRO A 82 -8.70 23.07 -14.42
CA PRO A 82 -7.53 23.57 -13.70
C PRO A 82 -7.94 24.58 -12.62
N ASN A 83 -7.04 24.82 -11.66
CA ASN A 83 -7.16 25.84 -10.61
C ASN A 83 -8.31 25.63 -9.61
N GLN A 84 -8.90 24.44 -9.58
CA GLN A 84 -9.81 24.06 -8.49
C GLN A 84 -9.00 23.72 -7.24
N SER A 85 -9.36 24.32 -6.10
CA SER A 85 -8.68 24.07 -4.84
C SER A 85 -8.78 22.60 -4.40
N PRO A 86 -7.78 22.08 -3.64
CA PRO A 86 -7.91 20.79 -2.97
C PRO A 86 -9.14 20.76 -2.07
N LEU A 87 -9.72 19.57 -1.90
CA LEU A 87 -10.86 19.37 -0.99
C LEU A 87 -10.41 19.51 0.48
N PRO A 88 -11.24 20.04 1.38
CA PRO A 88 -10.92 20.00 2.80
C PRO A 88 -10.89 18.55 3.30
N VAL A 89 -10.12 18.31 4.36
CA VAL A 89 -10.25 17.08 5.15
C VAL A 89 -11.65 17.03 5.78
N PRO A 90 -12.43 15.95 5.62
CA PRO A 90 -13.74 15.82 6.26
C PRO A 90 -13.65 15.96 7.77
N SER A 91 -14.68 16.57 8.37
CA SER A 91 -14.75 16.73 9.82
C SER A 91 -14.71 15.38 10.53
N GLY A 92 -13.87 15.26 11.56
CA GLY A 92 -13.70 14.03 12.33
C GLY A 92 -12.72 13.02 11.73
N GLU A 93 -12.18 13.27 10.53
CA GLU A 93 -11.10 12.45 9.98
C GLU A 93 -9.71 12.97 10.38
N PRO A 94 -8.76 12.08 10.73
CA PRO A 94 -7.40 12.49 11.01
C PRO A 94 -6.74 13.03 9.73
N VAL A 95 -6.11 14.20 9.85
CA VAL A 95 -5.27 14.78 8.79
C VAL A 95 -4.09 13.86 8.54
N ARG A 96 -3.83 13.51 7.27
CA ARG A 96 -2.67 12.69 6.88
C ARG A 96 -1.36 13.51 6.96
N PRO A 97 -0.40 13.18 7.86
CA PRO A 97 0.87 13.91 7.90
C PRO A 97 1.64 13.80 6.58
N ASN A 98 2.34 14.87 6.18
CA ASN A 98 3.23 14.82 5.02
C ASN A 98 4.44 13.92 5.32
N LEU A 99 4.56 12.82 4.57
CA LEU A 99 5.63 11.83 4.76
C LEU A 99 7.03 12.42 4.57
N ALA A 100 7.20 13.42 3.69
CA ALA A 100 8.49 14.08 3.46
C ALA A 100 8.86 15.09 4.55
N LYS A 101 7.91 15.51 5.40
CA LYS A 101 8.18 16.43 6.51
C LYS A 101 8.68 15.64 7.71
N LEU A 102 9.99 15.72 7.96
CA LEU A 102 10.63 15.00 9.05
C LEU A 102 10.15 15.47 10.43
N GLY A 103 9.90 14.51 11.31
CA GLY A 103 9.64 14.76 12.73
C GLY A 103 10.90 15.16 13.52
N ARG A 104 10.72 15.41 14.82
CA ARG A 104 11.81 15.81 15.74
C ARG A 104 12.91 14.76 15.87
N SER A 105 12.55 13.48 15.74
CA SER A 105 13.48 12.34 15.87
C SER A 105 14.38 12.16 14.64
N GLY A 106 14.22 12.97 13.59
CA GLY A 106 14.92 12.79 12.32
C GLY A 106 14.43 11.58 11.54
N ALA A 107 15.19 11.19 10.51
CA ALA A 107 14.93 10.00 9.71
C ALA A 107 16.03 8.95 9.89
N CYS A 108 15.73 7.66 9.77
CA CYS A 108 16.72 6.59 9.63
C CYS A 108 17.43 6.68 8.28
N GLU A 109 18.57 6.01 8.14
CA GLU A 109 19.38 6.11 6.93
C GLU A 109 18.64 5.62 5.67
N ALA A 110 17.89 4.51 5.79
CA ALA A 110 17.10 3.96 4.69
C ALA A 110 16.04 4.95 4.18
N PHE A 111 15.38 5.67 5.08
CA PHE A 111 14.43 6.71 4.71
C PHE A 111 15.14 7.93 4.10
N ARG A 112 16.29 8.34 4.62
CA ARG A 112 17.07 9.45 4.04
C ARG A 112 17.51 9.15 2.60
N LEU A 113 17.75 7.89 2.26
CA LEU A 113 18.11 7.49 0.90
C LEU A 113 17.02 7.89 -0.12
N LEU A 114 15.74 7.85 0.29
CA LEU A 114 14.60 8.28 -0.53
C LEU A 114 14.66 9.78 -0.89
N SER A 115 15.31 10.59 -0.07
CA SER A 115 15.51 12.03 -0.34
C SER A 115 16.57 12.30 -1.41
N SER A 116 17.34 11.29 -1.83
CA SER A 116 18.30 11.44 -2.92
C SER A 116 17.58 11.54 -4.27
N ARG A 117 18.15 12.33 -5.21
CA ARG A 117 17.56 12.56 -6.53
C ARG A 117 17.32 11.26 -7.31
N SER A 118 18.21 10.27 -7.17
CA SER A 118 18.09 8.96 -7.82
C SER A 118 16.93 8.12 -7.29
N HIS A 119 16.48 8.36 -6.05
CA HIS A 119 15.41 7.61 -5.40
C HIS A 119 14.07 8.35 -5.37
N HIS A 120 13.97 9.52 -6.00
CA HIS A 120 12.72 10.29 -6.08
C HIS A 120 11.52 9.46 -6.57
N PRO A 121 11.63 8.57 -7.60
CA PRO A 121 10.52 7.72 -8.00
C PRO A 121 10.04 6.77 -6.88
N ALA A 122 10.98 6.22 -6.10
CA ALA A 122 10.67 5.34 -4.97
C ALA A 122 10.02 6.11 -3.81
N ALA A 123 10.54 7.31 -3.50
CA ALA A 123 9.97 8.20 -2.51
C ALA A 123 8.54 8.62 -2.88
N TRP A 124 8.33 8.98 -4.15
CA TRP A 124 7.02 9.32 -4.67
C TRP A 124 6.06 8.13 -4.59
N ALA A 125 6.48 6.93 -5.01
CA ALA A 125 5.68 5.71 -4.94
C ALA A 125 5.26 5.36 -3.51
N LEU A 126 6.21 5.38 -2.57
CA LEU A 126 5.93 5.14 -1.15
C LEU A 126 4.92 6.15 -0.59
N ASN A 127 5.08 7.43 -0.94
CA ASN A 127 4.13 8.46 -0.55
C ASN A 127 2.73 8.21 -1.16
N GLN A 128 2.64 7.79 -2.43
CA GLN A 128 1.34 7.45 -3.02
C GLN A 128 0.67 6.26 -2.33
N LEU A 129 1.43 5.22 -1.98
CA LEU A 129 0.92 4.07 -1.23
C LEU A 129 0.44 4.48 0.17
N TYR A 130 1.24 5.28 0.88
CA TYR A 130 0.89 5.85 2.17
C TYR A 130 -0.44 6.63 2.14
N LEU A 131 -0.59 7.51 1.13
CA LEU A 131 -1.82 8.29 0.94
C LEU A 131 -3.02 7.42 0.55
N ALA A 132 -2.77 6.24 0.00
CA ALA A 132 -3.82 5.30 -0.40
C ALA A 132 -4.36 4.48 0.79
N PHE A 133 -3.64 4.33 1.90
CA PHE A 133 -4.12 3.52 3.04
C PHE A 133 -5.51 3.95 3.50
N PRO A 134 -6.46 3.01 3.72
CA PRO A 134 -7.80 3.31 4.18
C PRO A 134 -7.80 4.13 5.47
N ARG A 135 -7.02 3.69 6.47
CA ARG A 135 -6.96 4.29 7.80
C ARG A 135 -5.68 3.83 8.51
N PRO A 136 -4.48 4.31 8.09
CA PRO A 136 -3.28 4.01 8.83
C PRO A 136 -3.34 4.72 10.18
N ASP A 137 -2.59 4.21 11.15
CA ASP A 137 -2.48 4.86 12.45
C ASP A 137 -1.77 6.22 12.36
N ASN A 138 -1.97 7.06 13.38
CA ASN A 138 -1.45 8.43 13.41
C ASN A 138 0.09 8.50 13.39
N ASN A 139 0.76 7.43 13.80
CA ASN A 139 2.22 7.37 13.89
C ASN A 139 2.86 6.77 12.64
N TRP A 140 2.07 6.31 11.66
CA TRP A 140 2.59 5.63 10.47
C TRP A 140 3.70 6.41 9.77
N ALA A 141 3.52 7.72 9.58
CA ALA A 141 4.52 8.57 8.92
C ALA A 141 5.81 8.68 9.75
N SER A 142 5.72 8.93 11.06
CA SER A 142 6.89 9.01 11.94
C SER A 142 7.60 7.66 12.09
N ASP A 143 6.84 6.57 12.11
CA ASP A 143 7.38 5.21 12.17
C ASP A 143 8.10 4.85 10.88
N CYS A 144 7.52 5.22 9.73
CA CYS A 144 8.14 5.06 8.43
C CYS A 144 9.43 5.87 8.31
N GLN A 145 9.50 7.04 8.94
CA GLN A 145 10.73 7.84 8.96
C GLN A 145 11.83 7.24 9.85
N THR A 146 11.51 6.37 10.81
CA THR A 146 12.45 5.95 11.88
C THR A 146 12.76 4.45 11.82
N SER A 147 12.96 3.79 12.97
CA SER A 147 13.38 2.39 13.07
C SER A 147 12.33 1.39 12.54
N ASN A 148 11.08 1.82 12.40
CA ASN A 148 9.98 1.02 11.88
C ASN A 148 9.81 1.14 10.35
N PHE A 149 10.77 1.74 9.64
CA PHE A 149 10.72 1.91 8.17
C PHE A 149 10.37 0.61 7.44
N HIS A 150 11.05 -0.50 7.74
CA HIS A 150 10.83 -1.79 7.08
C HIS A 150 9.44 -2.37 7.35
N THR A 151 8.93 -2.22 8.56
CA THR A 151 7.57 -2.62 8.93
C THR A 151 6.54 -1.82 8.13
N ARG A 152 6.67 -0.50 8.08
CA ARG A 152 5.74 0.37 7.33
C ARG A 152 5.85 0.17 5.82
N LEU A 153 7.06 -0.07 5.31
CA LEU A 153 7.26 -0.43 3.90
C LEU A 153 6.59 -1.76 3.56
N TRP A 154 6.64 -2.75 4.45
CA TRP A 154 5.98 -4.04 4.26
C TRP A 154 4.46 -3.92 4.25
N GLU A 155 3.88 -3.13 5.16
CA GLU A 155 2.45 -2.80 5.13
C GLU A 155 2.04 -2.15 3.80
N ALA A 156 2.84 -1.17 3.33
CA ALA A 156 2.56 -0.47 2.07
C ALA A 156 2.64 -1.41 0.86
N TYR A 157 3.59 -2.34 0.87
CA TYR A 157 3.72 -3.38 -0.14
C TYR A 157 2.50 -4.32 -0.14
N LEU A 158 2.08 -4.82 1.04
CA LEU A 158 0.90 -5.67 1.15
C LEU A 158 -0.37 -4.96 0.65
N LEU A 159 -0.57 -3.70 1.03
CA LEU A 159 -1.67 -2.88 0.51
C LEU A 159 -1.67 -2.84 -1.02
N ALA A 160 -0.51 -2.57 -1.62
CA ALA A 160 -0.35 -2.56 -3.08
C ALA A 160 -0.74 -3.91 -3.68
N CYS A 161 -0.15 -5.01 -3.19
CA CYS A 161 -0.43 -6.36 -3.71
C CYS A 161 -1.92 -6.74 -3.62
N PHE A 162 -2.59 -6.42 -2.52
CA PHE A 162 -4.01 -6.73 -2.38
C PHE A 162 -4.88 -5.92 -3.34
N ARG A 163 -4.59 -4.62 -3.48
CA ARG A 163 -5.36 -3.74 -4.36
C ARG A 163 -5.08 -3.98 -5.84
N GLU A 164 -3.86 -4.34 -6.21
CA GLU A 164 -3.52 -4.79 -7.57
C GLU A 164 -4.31 -6.05 -7.95
N GLN A 165 -4.49 -6.97 -7.00
CA GLN A 165 -5.32 -8.17 -7.18
C GLN A 165 -6.84 -7.90 -7.10
N GLY A 166 -7.25 -6.65 -6.91
CA GLY A 166 -8.66 -6.28 -6.87
C GLY A 166 -9.38 -6.53 -5.56
N CYS A 167 -8.64 -6.84 -4.50
CA CYS A 167 -9.22 -6.97 -3.16
C CYS A 167 -9.63 -5.59 -2.67
N MET A 168 -10.78 -5.56 -2.01
CA MET A 168 -11.12 -4.49 -1.08
C MET A 168 -10.20 -4.62 0.13
N VAL A 169 -9.65 -3.51 0.61
CA VAL A 169 -8.79 -3.48 1.80
C VAL A 169 -9.40 -2.50 2.81
N LYS A 170 -9.60 -2.95 4.05
CA LYS A 170 -10.11 -2.16 5.17
C LYS A 170 -9.16 -2.19 6.37
N GLN A 171 -9.19 -1.14 7.17
CA GLN A 171 -8.41 -0.95 8.40
C GLN A 171 -9.30 -0.33 9.49
N ASP A 172 -10.48 -0.93 9.70
CA ASP A 172 -11.49 -0.36 10.59
C ASP A 172 -11.20 -0.62 12.09
N VAL A 173 -10.25 -1.51 12.38
CA VAL A 173 -9.80 -1.92 13.71
C VAL A 173 -8.28 -1.77 13.81
N VAL A 174 -7.76 -1.77 15.05
CA VAL A 174 -6.32 -1.61 15.31
C VAL A 174 -5.51 -2.86 14.92
N SER A 175 -6.11 -4.04 15.03
CA SER A 175 -5.47 -5.30 14.67
C SER A 175 -6.52 -6.39 14.43
N PRO A 176 -6.32 -7.34 13.51
CA PRO A 176 -5.22 -7.44 12.56
C PRO A 176 -5.13 -6.27 11.57
N ASP A 177 -3.94 -6.02 11.01
CA ASP A 177 -3.64 -4.81 10.22
C ASP A 177 -4.59 -4.57 9.04
N PHE A 178 -5.07 -5.62 8.38
CA PHE A 178 -5.99 -5.52 7.24
C PHE A 178 -7.12 -6.54 7.28
N TRP A 179 -8.33 -6.11 6.91
CA TRP A 179 -9.33 -7.01 6.34
C TRP A 179 -9.28 -6.89 4.81
N ILE A 180 -9.10 -8.03 4.12
CA ILE A 180 -9.17 -8.10 2.66
C ILE A 180 -10.39 -8.86 2.20
N GLU A 181 -11.00 -8.44 1.09
CA GLU A 181 -12.18 -9.12 0.53
C GLU A 181 -12.23 -9.08 -1.00
N ARG A 182 -12.46 -10.23 -1.62
CA ARG A 182 -12.68 -10.36 -3.06
C ARG A 182 -14.12 -9.98 -3.43
N LYS A 183 -14.38 -9.77 -4.73
CA LYS A 183 -15.73 -9.41 -5.22
C LYS A 183 -16.80 -10.48 -4.96
N ASN A 184 -16.39 -11.73 -4.79
CA ASN A 184 -17.29 -12.85 -4.45
C ASN A 184 -17.58 -12.96 -2.95
N GLY A 185 -17.16 -11.99 -2.12
CA GLY A 185 -17.41 -11.95 -0.68
C GLY A 185 -16.43 -12.77 0.16
N MET A 186 -15.52 -13.54 -0.45
CA MET A 186 -14.47 -14.23 0.30
C MET A 186 -13.47 -13.22 0.85
N GLY A 187 -13.19 -13.30 2.16
CA GLY A 187 -12.26 -12.40 2.82
C GLY A 187 -11.43 -13.07 3.91
N ALA A 188 -10.40 -12.35 4.35
CA ALA A 188 -9.49 -12.79 5.39
C ALA A 188 -8.93 -11.59 6.15
N TRP A 189 -8.65 -11.81 7.43
CA TRP A 189 -7.81 -10.92 8.24
C TRP A 189 -6.34 -11.20 7.98
N ILE A 190 -5.55 -10.15 7.85
CA ILE A 190 -4.11 -10.21 7.60
C ILE A 190 -3.39 -9.39 8.67
N GLU A 191 -2.43 -10.01 9.35
CA GLU A 191 -1.45 -9.32 10.19
C GLU A 191 -0.11 -9.24 9.43
N ALA A 192 0.42 -8.04 9.26
CA ALA A 192 1.70 -7.75 8.62
C ALA A 192 2.83 -7.81 9.66
N VAL A 193 3.85 -8.63 9.40
CA VAL A 193 4.94 -8.85 10.36
C VAL A 193 6.29 -8.91 9.66
N THR A 194 7.32 -8.37 10.30
CA THR A 194 8.71 -8.46 9.84
C THR A 194 9.54 -9.31 10.81
N ALA A 195 10.29 -10.28 10.29
CA ALA A 195 11.12 -11.20 11.08
C ALA A 195 12.50 -10.63 11.45
N ASN A 196 12.54 -9.39 11.96
CA ASN A 196 13.76 -8.67 12.29
C ASN A 196 14.03 -8.76 13.80
N ASP A 197 15.22 -9.21 14.23
CA ASP A 197 15.61 -9.20 15.66
C ASP A 197 16.06 -7.80 16.14
N ILE A 198 16.58 -6.97 15.23
CA ILE A 198 17.03 -5.59 15.42
C ILE A 198 16.59 -4.80 14.16
N PRO A 199 16.21 -3.50 14.26
CA PRO A 199 16.03 -2.67 13.07
C PRO A 199 17.29 -2.70 12.21
N TYR A 200 17.21 -3.33 11.04
CA TYR A 200 18.35 -3.47 10.14
C TYR A 200 18.52 -2.21 9.30
N GLU A 201 19.70 -1.61 9.30
CA GLU A 201 20.06 -0.50 8.41
C GLU A 201 20.84 -1.04 7.21
N HIS A 202 20.25 -0.96 6.01
CA HIS A 202 20.81 -1.59 4.80
C HIS A 202 22.10 -0.97 4.22
N VAL A 203 22.67 0.07 4.84
CA VAL A 203 23.63 0.94 4.14
C VAL A 203 25.08 0.84 4.66
N SER A 204 25.34 0.13 5.76
CA SER A 204 26.70 0.06 6.33
C SER A 204 27.64 -1.00 5.73
N HIS A 205 27.36 -1.54 4.55
CA HIS A 205 28.27 -2.49 3.89
C HIS A 205 28.70 -1.99 2.51
N GLY A 206 29.92 -1.45 2.44
CA GLY A 206 30.66 -1.36 1.19
C GLY A 206 30.79 -2.74 0.51
N PRO A 207 31.39 -2.81 -0.69
CA PRO A 207 31.39 -4.01 -1.55
C PRO A 207 31.98 -5.31 -0.94
N HIS A 208 32.48 -5.26 0.30
CA HIS A 208 33.11 -6.38 1.02
C HIS A 208 32.30 -6.93 2.21
N GLY A 209 31.11 -6.39 2.52
CA GLY A 209 30.34 -6.75 3.73
C GLY A 209 28.99 -7.41 3.50
N LEU A 210 28.67 -7.87 2.29
CA LEU A 210 27.41 -8.57 2.05
C LEU A 210 27.40 -9.90 2.81
N PRO A 211 26.39 -10.20 3.65
CA PRO A 211 26.18 -11.55 4.14
C PRO A 211 26.09 -12.47 2.92
N LYS A 212 26.99 -13.45 2.82
CA LYS A 212 26.93 -14.43 1.73
C LYS A 212 25.69 -15.29 1.96
N GLU A 213 24.95 -15.54 0.88
CA GLU A 213 23.90 -16.56 0.88
C GLU A 213 24.47 -17.84 1.51
N PRO A 214 23.81 -18.43 2.53
CA PRO A 214 24.30 -19.67 3.11
C PRO A 214 24.36 -20.72 1.99
N PRO A 215 25.53 -21.31 1.71
CA PRO A 215 25.71 -22.20 0.57
C PRO A 215 24.85 -23.46 0.70
N ASP A 216 24.53 -23.85 1.93
CA ASP A 216 23.74 -25.04 2.23
C ASP A 216 22.22 -24.75 2.19
N ALA A 217 21.49 -25.65 1.52
CA ALA A 217 20.02 -25.63 1.48
C ALA A 217 19.40 -26.00 2.83
N VAL A 218 20.05 -26.86 3.62
CA VAL A 218 19.58 -27.23 4.96
C VAL A 218 19.77 -26.06 5.92
N GLU A 219 20.94 -25.43 5.94
CA GLU A 219 21.17 -24.20 6.72
C GLU A 219 20.19 -23.06 6.35
N ARG A 220 19.76 -22.93 5.09
CA ARG A 220 18.70 -21.99 4.69
C ARG A 220 17.32 -22.36 5.26
N GLN A 221 17.01 -23.64 5.42
CA GLN A 221 15.71 -24.13 5.91
C GLN A 221 15.64 -24.30 7.44
N THR A 222 16.76 -24.57 8.11
CA THR A 222 16.80 -24.89 9.55
C THR A 222 17.76 -24.02 10.35
N GLY A 223 18.48 -23.10 9.70
CA GLY A 223 19.46 -22.23 10.34
C GLY A 223 18.86 -20.98 11.02
N PRO A 224 19.70 -19.97 11.30
CA PRO A 224 19.30 -18.79 12.07
C PRO A 224 18.08 -18.03 11.50
N ALA A 225 17.90 -18.02 10.18
CA ALA A 225 16.72 -17.43 9.55
C ALA A 225 15.43 -18.15 9.97
N ALA A 226 15.39 -19.47 9.86
CA ALA A 226 14.23 -20.27 10.25
C ALA A 226 13.85 -20.06 11.73
N VAL A 227 14.84 -19.92 12.62
CA VAL A 227 14.62 -19.61 14.04
C VAL A 227 13.97 -18.24 14.21
N ARG A 228 14.40 -17.20 13.47
CA ARG A 228 13.77 -15.87 13.51
C ARG A 228 12.34 -15.87 13.04
N PHE A 229 12.06 -16.55 11.91
CA PHE A 229 10.70 -16.72 11.42
C PHE A 229 9.83 -17.46 12.45
N ALA A 230 10.31 -18.58 12.99
CA ALA A 230 9.59 -19.37 13.99
C ALA A 230 9.28 -18.55 15.25
N LYS A 231 10.26 -17.78 15.77
CA LYS A 231 10.09 -16.88 16.92
C LYS A 231 9.05 -15.79 16.63
N THR A 232 9.11 -15.15 15.47
CA THR A 232 8.18 -14.09 15.05
C THR A 232 6.76 -14.63 14.90
N ILE A 233 6.60 -15.75 14.19
CA ILE A 233 5.31 -16.42 13.99
C ILE A 233 4.74 -16.85 15.35
N ARG A 234 5.54 -17.47 16.22
CA ARG A 234 5.10 -17.90 17.55
C ARG A 234 4.60 -16.72 18.39
N SER A 235 5.36 -15.62 18.45
CA SER A 235 4.97 -14.41 19.18
C SER A 235 3.64 -13.84 18.69
N LYS A 236 3.41 -13.87 17.37
CA LYS A 236 2.18 -13.37 16.76
C LYS A 236 1.00 -14.33 16.95
N LEU A 237 1.21 -15.65 16.87
CA LEU A 237 0.15 -16.63 17.18
C LEU A 237 -0.30 -16.54 18.65
N GLN A 238 0.60 -16.22 19.57
CA GLN A 238 0.29 -16.02 21.00
C GLN A 238 -0.57 -14.78 21.28
N LYS A 239 -0.80 -13.90 20.29
CA LYS A 239 -1.74 -12.77 20.41
C LYS A 239 -3.20 -13.21 20.33
N ASN A 240 -3.47 -14.48 20.02
CA ASN A 240 -4.81 -15.07 19.95
C ASN A 240 -5.79 -14.23 19.11
N TYR A 241 -5.34 -13.76 17.94
CA TYR A 241 -6.18 -12.93 17.04
C TYR A 241 -7.52 -13.60 16.71
N THR A 242 -7.55 -14.92 16.60
CA THR A 242 -8.76 -15.72 16.32
C THR A 242 -9.83 -15.64 17.41
N ASP A 243 -9.45 -15.23 18.62
CA ASP A 243 -10.38 -15.12 19.75
C ASP A 243 -11.06 -13.75 19.80
N MET A 244 -10.51 -12.75 19.09
CA MET A 244 -11.10 -11.41 18.97
C MET A 244 -12.47 -11.49 18.29
N ASP A 245 -13.45 -10.76 18.83
CA ASP A 245 -14.85 -10.82 18.37
C ASP A 245 -15.01 -10.55 16.86
N HIS A 246 -14.23 -9.62 16.30
CA HIS A 246 -14.28 -9.28 14.87
C HIS A 246 -13.56 -10.26 13.95
N VAL A 247 -12.72 -11.16 14.49
CA VAL A 247 -11.92 -12.15 13.75
C VAL A 247 -12.52 -13.56 13.88
N ARG A 248 -13.16 -13.87 15.01
CA ARG A 248 -13.69 -15.21 15.32
C ARG A 248 -14.53 -15.77 14.18
N GLY A 249 -14.24 -17.01 13.79
CA GLY A 249 -14.93 -17.72 12.72
C GLY A 249 -14.60 -17.23 11.30
N LYS A 250 -13.65 -16.30 11.13
CA LYS A 250 -13.21 -15.80 9.81
C LYS A 250 -11.78 -16.27 9.49
N PRO A 251 -11.42 -16.40 8.20
CA PRO A 251 -10.05 -16.72 7.81
C PRO A 251 -9.05 -15.68 8.32
N PHE A 252 -7.87 -16.13 8.72
CA PHE A 252 -6.77 -15.31 9.21
C PHE A 252 -5.45 -15.77 8.59
N ALA A 253 -4.58 -14.83 8.24
CA ALA A 253 -3.23 -15.11 7.77
C ALA A 253 -2.22 -14.10 8.31
N ILE A 254 -0.96 -14.54 8.38
CA ILE A 254 0.18 -13.69 8.72
C ILE A 254 0.97 -13.43 7.44
N GLY A 255 1.06 -12.16 7.04
CA GLY A 255 1.95 -11.72 5.97
C GLY A 255 3.33 -11.44 6.56
N ILE A 256 4.28 -12.37 6.39
CA ILE A 256 5.63 -12.26 6.95
C ILE A 256 6.68 -11.92 5.88
N ALA A 257 7.55 -10.96 6.19
CA ALA A 257 8.73 -10.63 5.40
C ALA A 257 9.98 -10.56 6.28
N ASP A 258 11.14 -10.73 5.65
CA ASP A 258 12.43 -10.66 6.33
C ASP A 258 13.28 -9.56 5.69
N PHE A 259 13.72 -8.61 6.53
CA PHE A 259 14.57 -7.48 6.15
C PHE A 259 15.89 -7.46 6.93
N HIS A 260 16.26 -8.55 7.62
CA HIS A 260 17.46 -8.61 8.48
C HIS A 260 18.80 -8.46 7.72
N ALA A 261 18.79 -8.53 6.39
CA ALA A 261 19.99 -8.41 5.56
C ALA A 261 19.66 -7.87 4.17
N HIS A 262 20.63 -7.20 3.52
CA HIS A 262 20.52 -6.83 2.10
C HIS A 262 20.25 -8.07 1.24
N GLY A 263 19.15 -8.10 0.46
CA GLY A 263 18.79 -9.27 -0.35
C GLY A 263 18.16 -10.45 0.41
N SER A 264 17.91 -10.32 1.72
CA SER A 264 17.27 -11.38 2.54
C SER A 264 15.92 -11.87 1.99
N MET A 265 15.13 -10.99 1.36
CA MET A 265 13.90 -11.35 0.66
C MET A 265 14.12 -12.30 -0.54
N MET A 266 15.32 -12.30 -1.14
CA MET A 266 15.67 -13.20 -2.25
C MET A 266 16.18 -14.56 -1.77
N TRP A 267 16.91 -14.60 -0.65
CA TRP A 267 17.53 -15.84 -0.14
C TRP A 267 16.58 -16.71 0.69
N THR A 268 15.54 -16.10 1.28
CA THR A 268 14.50 -16.82 2.04
C THR A 268 13.44 -17.49 1.15
N ARG A 269 13.46 -17.21 -0.16
CA ARG A 269 12.65 -17.92 -1.15
C ARG A 269 13.33 -19.25 -1.48
N ALA A 270 12.73 -20.37 -1.08
CA ALA A 270 13.14 -21.67 -1.60
C ALA A 270 12.93 -21.68 -3.11
N LYS A 271 14.01 -21.66 -3.89
CA LYS A 271 13.95 -22.00 -5.31
C LYS A 271 13.61 -23.48 -5.38
N ARG A 272 12.36 -23.82 -5.70
CA ARG A 272 12.05 -25.16 -6.20
C ARG A 272 12.72 -25.26 -7.57
N CYS A 273 13.76 -26.09 -7.66
CA CYS A 273 14.21 -26.66 -8.93
C CYS A 273 13.16 -27.67 -9.43
#